data_AF-A0A7J5ZB58-F1
#
_entry.id   AF-A0A7J5ZB58-F1
#
_cell.length_a   1.000
_cell.length_b   1.000
_cell.length_c   1.000
_cell.angle_alpha   90.00
_cell.angle_beta   90.00
_cell.angle_gamma   90.00
#
_symmetry.space_group_name_H-M   'P 1'
#
loop_
_entity.id
_entity.type
_entity.pdbx_description
1 polymer ?
#
loop_
_entity_poly.entity_id
_entity_poly.type
_entity_poly.pdbx_seq_one_letter_code
_entity_poly.pdbx_strand_id
1 'polypeptide(L)'
;MFGYRTMWLTLKQKHGLHVKRETVMRMLRELNPLGTLSRTRRRFVRRTYHSMGPNYVWHVDGYDKLKPFGIGISGCVDGFSRKIMWLKCGPTNKNPEVIKNFFIDCIRNVGVIPMRLRTDCGTENGLMASVQYTLRHDHSDYYAGDKSHMFGSSMSNQRIESWWSIFRNQRTQFWMDLFADLRDHGHFNGTHEHQCLLRFCFMTVLQADLVECVHLWNRHRIRPSRLASCPGGIPNELYSLPH
;
A
#
# COMPACT_ATOMS: atom_id res chain seq x y z
N MET A 1 -7.29 -4.89 13.33
CA MET A 1 -7.62 -6.33 13.12
C MET A 1 -8.46 -6.51 11.87
N PHE A 2 -8.13 -7.48 11.01
CA PHE A 2 -8.79 -7.76 9.72
C PHE A 2 -10.32 -7.85 9.79
N GLY A 3 -11.01 -7.49 8.71
CA GLY A 3 -12.43 -7.83 8.58
C GLY A 3 -12.61 -9.35 8.46
N TYR A 4 -13.76 -9.88 8.89
CA TYR A 4 -13.93 -11.34 9.02
C TYR A 4 -13.67 -12.16 7.76
N ARG A 5 -13.91 -11.60 6.57
CA ARG A 5 -13.60 -12.27 5.31
C ARG A 5 -12.10 -12.35 5.04
N THR A 6 -11.37 -11.28 5.35
CA THR A 6 -9.92 -11.26 5.22
C THR A 6 -9.29 -12.21 6.23
N MET A 7 -9.75 -12.21 7.48
CA MET A 7 -9.29 -13.18 8.48
C MET A 7 -9.61 -14.63 8.08
N TRP A 8 -10.82 -14.88 7.55
CA TRP A 8 -11.19 -16.20 7.05
C TRP A 8 -10.27 -16.67 5.91
N LEU A 9 -9.93 -15.77 4.98
CA LEU A 9 -8.94 -16.04 3.94
C LEU A 9 -7.54 -16.29 4.53
N THR A 10 -7.10 -15.50 5.52
CA THR A 10 -5.81 -15.71 6.19
C THR A 10 -5.75 -17.08 6.87
N LEU A 11 -6.79 -17.45 7.63
CA LEU A 11 -6.87 -18.76 8.28
C LEU A 11 -6.80 -19.89 7.26
N LYS A 12 -7.51 -19.77 6.13
CA LYS A 12 -7.47 -20.77 5.06
C LYS A 12 -6.13 -20.82 4.34
N GLN A 13 -5.60 -19.69 3.90
CA GLN A 13 -4.45 -19.62 3.00
C GLN A 13 -3.10 -19.72 3.72
N LYS A 14 -2.98 -19.15 4.92
CA LYS A 14 -1.72 -19.13 5.68
C LYS A 14 -1.65 -20.29 6.68
N HIS A 15 -2.76 -20.58 7.36
CA HIS A 15 -2.78 -21.57 8.43
C HIS A 15 -3.38 -22.92 8.00
N GLY A 16 -3.86 -23.06 6.76
CA GLY A 16 -4.50 -24.29 6.28
C GLY A 16 -5.83 -24.63 6.98
N LEU A 17 -6.39 -23.70 7.76
CA LEU A 17 -7.55 -23.92 8.60
C LEU A 17 -8.85 -23.72 7.81
N HIS A 18 -9.64 -24.79 7.72
CA HIS A 18 -10.92 -24.82 7.03
C HIS A 18 -12.07 -24.53 8.00
N VAL A 19 -12.18 -23.26 8.41
CA VAL A 19 -13.24 -22.79 9.33
C VAL A 19 -14.41 -22.15 8.58
N LYS A 20 -15.62 -22.26 9.11
CA LYS A 20 -16.79 -21.55 8.56
C LYS A 20 -16.60 -20.04 8.73
N ARG A 21 -16.99 -19.29 7.70
CA ARG A 21 -16.87 -17.82 7.67
C ARG A 21 -17.61 -17.13 8.82
N GLU A 22 -18.75 -17.70 9.20
CA GLU A 22 -19.58 -17.21 10.32
C GLU A 22 -18.88 -17.37 11.68
N THR A 23 -18.19 -18.49 11.89
CA THR A 23 -17.37 -18.73 13.08
C THR A 23 -16.29 -17.65 13.23
N VAL A 24 -15.57 -17.35 12.15
CA VAL A 24 -14.53 -16.29 12.14
C VAL A 24 -15.14 -14.91 12.44
N MET A 25 -16.35 -14.64 11.93
CA MET A 25 -17.06 -13.39 12.19
C MET A 25 -17.45 -13.23 13.66
N ARG A 26 -17.96 -14.29 14.30
CA ARG A 26 -18.31 -14.27 15.73
C ARG A 26 -17.08 -14.07 16.60
N MET A 27 -16.03 -14.85 16.37
CA MET A 27 -14.77 -14.73 17.12
C MET A 27 -14.13 -13.35 16.99
N LEU A 28 -14.14 -12.75 15.79
CA LEU A 28 -13.59 -11.40 15.62
C LEU A 28 -14.39 -10.31 16.33
N ARG A 29 -15.71 -10.47 16.47
CA ARG A 29 -16.53 -9.52 17.22
C ARG A 29 -16.21 -9.57 18.71
N GLU A 30 -15.94 -10.76 19.24
CA GLU A 30 -15.54 -10.97 20.63
C GLU A 30 -14.11 -10.46 20.89
N LEU A 31 -13.18 -10.80 20.00
CA LEU A 31 -11.75 -10.45 20.15
C LEU A 31 -11.44 -8.98 19.88
N ASN A 32 -12.25 -8.28 19.07
CA ASN A 32 -12.03 -6.86 18.77
C ASN A 32 -13.34 -6.07 18.55
N PRO A 33 -14.08 -5.80 19.63
CA PRO A 33 -15.34 -5.05 19.56
C PRO A 33 -15.12 -3.60 19.10
N LEU A 34 -14.04 -2.93 19.56
CA LEU A 34 -13.73 -1.54 19.22
C LEU A 34 -13.41 -1.36 17.72
N GLY A 35 -12.60 -2.25 17.14
CA GLY A 35 -12.28 -2.26 15.71
C GLY A 35 -13.46 -2.64 14.81
N THR A 36 -14.51 -3.24 15.37
CA THR A 36 -15.77 -3.47 14.66
C THR A 36 -16.63 -2.20 14.64
N LEU A 37 -16.67 -1.45 15.74
CA LEU A 37 -17.42 -0.19 15.89
C LEU A 37 -16.82 0.98 15.08
N SER A 38 -15.49 1.08 14.95
CA SER A 38 -14.85 2.13 14.15
C SER A 38 -15.16 2.02 12.65
N ARG A 39 -15.56 0.85 12.14
CA ARG A 39 -15.89 0.63 10.71
C ARG A 39 -17.24 1.19 10.30
N THR A 40 -18.05 1.64 11.26
CA THR A 40 -19.44 2.07 11.03
C THR A 40 -19.59 3.57 10.77
N ARG A 41 -18.52 4.38 10.78
CA ARG A 41 -18.64 5.83 10.60
C ARG A 41 -17.88 6.38 9.38
N ARG A 42 -18.61 7.28 8.69
CA ARG A 42 -18.24 8.19 7.58
C ARG A 42 -18.15 7.56 6.18
N ARG A 43 -19.14 7.92 5.36
CA ARG A 43 -19.21 7.60 3.92
C ARG A 43 -18.73 8.82 3.14
N PHE A 44 -17.47 8.79 2.70
CA PHE A 44 -16.94 9.80 1.79
C PHE A 44 -17.59 9.64 0.40
N VAL A 45 -17.93 10.74 -0.27
CA VAL A 45 -18.41 10.73 -1.65
C VAL A 45 -17.24 10.43 -2.58
N ARG A 46 -17.25 9.27 -3.22
CA ARG A 46 -16.13 8.79 -4.07
C ARG A 46 -16.26 9.37 -5.47
N ARG A 47 -15.17 9.99 -5.97
CA ARG A 47 -15.03 10.38 -7.38
C ARG A 47 -14.86 9.12 -8.24
N THR A 48 -15.40 9.15 -9.45
CA THR A 48 -15.25 8.08 -10.43
C THR A 48 -13.80 8.03 -10.90
N TYR A 49 -13.08 6.95 -10.62
CA TYR A 49 -11.69 6.74 -11.06
C TYR A 49 -11.66 5.95 -12.36
N HIS A 50 -10.99 6.47 -13.38
CA HIS A 50 -10.88 5.86 -14.70
C HIS A 50 -9.46 5.31 -14.98
N SER A 51 -9.37 4.10 -15.50
CA SER A 51 -8.11 3.46 -15.93
C SER A 51 -8.43 2.43 -17.01
N MET A 52 -7.62 2.41 -18.08
CA MET A 52 -7.89 1.59 -19.28
C MET A 52 -7.49 0.11 -19.11
N GLY A 53 -6.69 -0.20 -18.11
CA GLY A 53 -6.22 -1.57 -17.83
C GLY A 53 -5.07 -1.57 -16.82
N PRO A 54 -4.53 -2.75 -16.49
CA PRO A 54 -3.31 -2.89 -15.69
C PRO A 54 -2.16 -2.10 -16.31
N ASN A 55 -1.25 -1.58 -15.49
CA ASN A 55 -0.08 -0.80 -15.90
C ASN A 55 -0.38 0.53 -16.61
N TYR A 56 -1.65 0.93 -16.71
CA TYR A 56 -2.02 2.22 -17.29
C TYR A 56 -1.53 3.38 -16.42
N VAL A 57 -1.78 3.34 -15.11
CA VAL A 57 -1.24 4.30 -14.14
C VAL A 57 -0.82 3.57 -12.87
N TRP A 58 0.44 3.74 -12.47
CA TRP A 58 0.92 3.36 -11.14
C TRP A 58 0.89 4.56 -10.20
N HIS A 59 0.38 4.36 -8.99
CA HIS A 59 0.21 5.38 -7.96
C HIS A 59 1.22 5.14 -6.84
N VAL A 60 2.22 6.01 -6.72
CA VAL A 60 3.29 5.91 -5.72
C VAL A 60 3.10 6.97 -4.65
N ASP A 61 3.34 6.61 -3.40
CA ASP A 61 3.21 7.51 -2.26
C ASP A 61 4.00 7.04 -1.04
N GLY A 62 4.36 8.01 -0.19
CA GLY A 62 4.99 7.81 1.11
C GLY A 62 3.96 7.74 2.24
N TYR A 63 4.19 6.87 3.21
CA TYR A 63 3.34 6.72 4.38
C TYR A 63 4.09 7.06 5.67
N ASP A 64 3.73 8.20 6.27
CA ASP A 64 4.50 8.88 7.33
C ASP A 64 4.04 8.58 8.76
N LYS A 65 3.07 7.67 8.98
CA LYS A 65 2.52 7.48 10.33
C LYS A 65 3.49 6.85 11.35
N LEU A 66 4.55 6.19 10.89
CA LEU A 66 5.63 5.64 11.73
C LEU A 66 6.88 6.52 11.77
N LYS A 67 6.85 7.68 11.11
CA LYS A 67 7.97 8.62 11.04
C LYS A 67 8.42 9.15 12.40
N PRO A 68 7.54 9.39 13.41
CA PRO A 68 7.99 9.74 14.77
C PRO A 68 8.90 8.69 15.42
N PHE A 69 8.85 7.45 14.92
CA PHE A 69 9.67 6.32 15.37
C PHE A 69 10.87 6.06 14.44
N GLY A 70 11.13 6.96 13.50
CA GLY A 70 12.24 6.86 12.56
C GLY A 70 12.02 5.85 11.42
N ILE A 71 10.76 5.52 11.09
CA ILE A 71 10.44 4.55 10.03
C ILE A 71 9.51 5.21 9.00
N GLY A 72 9.98 5.28 7.76
CA GLY A 72 9.17 5.64 6.59
C GLY A 72 8.72 4.38 5.84
N ILE A 73 7.52 4.44 5.26
CA ILE A 73 7.03 3.39 4.35
C ILE A 73 6.81 4.01 2.96
N SER A 74 7.19 3.30 1.91
CA SER A 74 6.86 3.62 0.52
C SER A 74 5.97 2.52 -0.05
N GLY A 75 4.93 2.91 -0.77
CA GLY A 75 4.04 1.99 -1.46
C GLY A 75 3.80 2.39 -2.90
N CYS A 76 3.36 1.41 -3.70
CA CYS A 76 2.82 1.65 -5.03
C CYS A 76 1.64 0.74 -5.31
N VAL A 77 0.62 1.28 -5.96
CA VAL A 77 -0.59 0.56 -6.35
C VAL A 77 -0.88 0.74 -7.83
N ASP A 78 -1.16 -0.36 -8.53
CA ASP A 78 -1.70 -0.30 -9.89
C ASP A 78 -3.14 0.23 -9.88
N GLY A 79 -3.41 1.24 -10.71
CA GLY A 79 -4.67 1.99 -10.67
C GLY A 79 -5.89 1.18 -11.08
N PHE A 80 -5.74 0.20 -11.97
CA PHE A 80 -6.84 -0.61 -12.49
C PHE A 80 -7.15 -1.79 -11.57
N SER A 81 -6.17 -2.67 -11.38
CA SER A 81 -6.31 -3.91 -10.62
C SER A 81 -6.40 -3.66 -9.11
N ARG A 82 -5.81 -2.55 -8.64
CA ARG A 82 -5.55 -2.24 -7.22
C ARG A 82 -4.55 -3.23 -6.59
N LYS A 83 -3.71 -3.86 -7.40
CA LYS A 83 -2.58 -4.67 -6.96
C LYS A 83 -1.53 -3.75 -6.31
N ILE A 84 -1.05 -4.12 -5.13
CA ILE A 84 0.10 -3.45 -4.53
C ILE A 84 1.33 -3.97 -5.26
N MET A 85 2.05 -3.05 -5.89
CA MET A 85 3.24 -3.33 -6.69
C MET A 85 4.48 -3.46 -5.78
N TRP A 86 4.61 -2.56 -4.80
CA TRP A 86 5.56 -2.70 -3.70
C TRP A 86 5.03 -2.07 -2.42
N LEU A 87 5.59 -2.52 -1.30
CA LEU A 87 5.39 -1.95 0.03
C LEU A 87 6.65 -2.20 0.87
N LYS A 88 7.47 -1.17 1.05
CA LYS A 88 8.78 -1.27 1.69
C LYS A 88 8.93 -0.25 2.80
N CYS A 89 9.48 -0.66 3.95
CA CYS A 89 9.85 0.24 5.03
C CYS A 89 11.36 0.53 5.00
N GLY A 90 11.75 1.69 5.52
CA GLY A 90 13.14 2.07 5.68
C GLY A 90 13.32 3.25 6.64
N PRO A 91 14.57 3.69 6.85
CA PRO A 91 14.87 4.82 7.75
C PRO A 91 14.27 6.14 7.28
N THR A 92 14.11 6.29 5.96
CA THR A 92 13.51 7.47 5.34
C THR A 92 12.81 7.06 4.05
N ASN A 93 11.67 7.68 3.78
CA ASN A 93 10.98 7.65 2.49
C ASN A 93 11.27 8.91 1.66
N LYS A 94 12.18 9.78 2.12
CA LYS A 94 12.55 11.04 1.44
C LYS A 94 13.82 10.95 0.61
N ASN A 95 14.52 9.80 0.63
CA ASN A 95 15.74 9.64 -0.15
C ASN A 95 15.36 9.26 -1.60
N PRO A 96 15.62 10.13 -2.60
CA PRO A 96 15.25 9.86 -3.98
C PRO A 96 15.87 8.58 -4.53
N GLU A 97 17.09 8.23 -4.10
CA GLU A 97 17.81 7.05 -4.56
C GLU A 97 17.11 5.75 -4.14
N VAL A 98 16.60 5.72 -2.91
CA VAL A 98 15.87 4.57 -2.36
C VAL A 98 14.55 4.36 -3.10
N ILE A 99 13.77 5.44 -3.29
CA ILE A 99 12.48 5.38 -3.99
C ILE A 99 12.67 4.98 -5.46
N LYS A 100 13.68 5.56 -6.14
CA LYS A 100 14.08 5.17 -7.48
C LYS A 100 14.41 3.69 -7.57
N ASN A 101 15.19 3.15 -6.63
CA ASN A 101 15.56 1.73 -6.64
C ASN A 101 14.36 0.82 -6.43
N PHE A 102 13.39 1.20 -5.58
CA PHE A 102 12.14 0.44 -5.45
C PHE A 102 11.36 0.38 -6.76
N PHE A 103 11.31 1.49 -7.50
CA PHE A 103 10.67 1.54 -8.79
C PHE A 103 11.41 0.68 -9.83
N ILE A 104 12.74 0.81 -9.93
CA ILE A 104 13.58 0.03 -10.86
C ILE A 104 13.47 -1.47 -10.57
N ASP A 105 13.53 -1.88 -9.30
CA ASP A 105 13.34 -3.28 -8.90
C ASP A 105 11.95 -3.79 -9.33
N CYS A 106 10.91 -2.97 -9.15
CA CYS A 106 9.54 -3.35 -9.48
C CYS A 106 9.38 -3.56 -10.99
N ILE A 107 9.84 -2.63 -11.82
CA ILE A 107 9.74 -2.76 -13.29
C ILE A 107 10.55 -3.97 -13.79
N ARG A 108 11.72 -4.27 -13.19
CA ARG A 108 12.53 -5.44 -13.53
C ARG A 108 11.82 -6.74 -13.16
N ASN A 109 11.24 -6.81 -11.97
CA ASN A 109 10.55 -8.01 -11.50
C ASN A 109 9.24 -8.29 -12.25
N VAL A 110 8.54 -7.24 -12.67
CA VAL A 110 7.26 -7.34 -13.40
C VAL A 110 7.49 -7.46 -14.90
N GLY A 111 8.61 -6.97 -15.42
CA GLY A 111 8.92 -6.95 -16.85
C GLY A 111 8.14 -5.91 -17.65
N VAL A 112 7.55 -4.90 -16.98
CA VAL A 112 6.71 -3.88 -17.61
C VAL A 112 7.03 -2.50 -17.04
N ILE A 113 7.10 -1.51 -17.92
CA ILE A 113 7.14 -0.09 -17.55
C ILE A 113 5.70 0.45 -17.62
N PRO A 114 5.16 1.07 -16.55
CA PRO A 114 3.81 1.60 -16.60
C PRO A 114 3.69 2.68 -17.66
N MET A 115 2.54 2.78 -18.32
CA MET A 115 2.28 3.84 -19.30
C MET A 115 2.38 5.22 -18.64
N ARG A 116 1.91 5.32 -17.39
CA ARG A 116 2.08 6.51 -16.56
C ARG A 116 2.46 6.20 -15.13
N LEU A 117 3.35 7.02 -14.58
CA LEU A 117 3.68 7.04 -13.16
C LEU A 117 3.09 8.29 -12.52
N ARG A 118 2.33 8.12 -11.43
CA ARG A 118 1.78 9.23 -10.66
C ARG A 118 2.45 9.30 -9.30
N THR A 119 2.94 10.49 -8.95
CA THR A 119 3.51 10.79 -7.63
C THR A 119 2.93 12.10 -7.10
N ASP A 120 3.12 12.34 -5.82
CA ASP A 120 2.98 13.70 -5.30
C ASP A 120 4.15 14.60 -5.76
N CYS A 121 4.05 15.90 -5.49
CA CYS A 121 5.09 16.89 -5.80
C CYS A 121 6.28 16.85 -4.83
N GLY A 122 6.56 15.71 -4.20
CA GLY A 122 7.71 15.52 -3.33
C GLY A 122 9.03 15.54 -4.10
N THR A 123 10.07 16.16 -3.52
CA THR A 123 11.41 16.22 -4.12
C THR A 123 12.07 14.84 -4.18
N GLU A 124 11.63 13.91 -3.33
CA GLU A 124 12.04 12.51 -3.32
C GLU A 124 11.67 11.75 -4.60
N ASN A 125 10.68 12.23 -5.35
CA ASN A 125 10.16 11.53 -6.52
C ASN A 125 10.85 11.94 -7.84
N GLY A 126 11.72 12.96 -7.80
CA GLY A 126 12.36 13.52 -9.00
C GLY A 126 13.15 12.48 -9.81
N LEU A 127 14.01 11.70 -9.15
CA LEU A 127 14.80 10.66 -9.84
C LEU A 127 13.92 9.56 -10.45
N MET A 128 12.85 9.20 -9.77
CA MET A 128 11.90 8.19 -10.26
C MET A 128 11.15 8.70 -11.50
N ALA A 129 10.77 9.99 -11.51
CA ALA A 129 10.19 10.64 -12.68
C ALA A 129 11.18 10.66 -13.86
N SER A 130 12.45 11.00 -13.62
CA SER A 130 13.50 10.97 -14.64
C SER A 130 13.67 9.57 -15.24
N VAL A 131 13.72 8.53 -14.41
CA VAL A 131 13.81 7.14 -14.90
C VAL A 131 12.62 6.77 -15.76
N GLN A 132 11.40 7.13 -15.35
CA GLN A 132 10.19 6.90 -16.11
C GLN A 132 10.23 7.59 -17.49
N TYR A 133 10.67 8.85 -17.55
CA TYR A 133 10.85 9.58 -18.81
C TYR A 133 11.84 8.88 -19.74
N THR A 134 13.01 8.51 -19.22
CA THR A 134 14.08 7.88 -20.00
C THR A 134 13.62 6.53 -20.55
N LEU A 135 13.02 5.68 -19.71
CA LEU A 135 12.57 4.35 -20.13
C LEU A 135 11.44 4.40 -21.15
N ARG A 136 10.67 5.50 -21.18
CA ARG A 136 9.57 5.70 -22.12
C ARG A 136 9.87 6.62 -23.29
N HIS A 137 11.13 7.03 -23.48
CA HIS A 137 11.52 8.00 -24.50
C HIS A 137 11.11 7.56 -25.93
N ASP A 138 11.41 6.31 -26.29
CA ASP A 138 11.18 5.79 -27.65
C ASP A 138 9.79 5.14 -27.87
N HIS A 139 8.87 5.27 -26.90
CA HIS A 139 7.52 4.74 -27.06
C HIS A 139 6.71 5.63 -28.03
N SER A 140 5.72 5.06 -28.72
CA SER A 140 4.92 5.78 -29.72
C SER A 140 3.53 6.20 -29.23
N ASP A 141 3.10 5.80 -28.02
CA ASP A 141 1.80 6.17 -27.49
C ASP A 141 1.76 7.60 -26.92
N TYR A 142 0.55 8.12 -26.69
CA TYR A 142 0.31 9.49 -26.26
C TYR A 142 1.07 9.91 -24.99
N TYR A 143 1.39 8.96 -24.10
CA TYR A 143 2.10 9.21 -22.86
C TYR A 143 3.58 8.83 -22.93
N ALA A 144 4.19 8.73 -24.11
CA ALA A 144 5.62 8.53 -24.24
C ALA A 144 6.45 9.70 -23.67
N GLY A 145 7.71 9.44 -23.35
CA GLY A 145 8.68 10.43 -22.88
C GLY A 145 8.22 11.19 -21.64
N ASP A 146 8.25 12.52 -21.71
CA ASP A 146 7.90 13.45 -20.62
C ASP A 146 6.43 13.37 -20.15
N LYS A 147 5.52 12.87 -21.00
CA LYS A 147 4.10 12.69 -20.64
C LYS A 147 3.82 11.42 -19.82
N SER A 148 4.84 10.59 -19.64
CA SER A 148 4.78 9.31 -18.92
C SER A 148 4.80 9.45 -17.39
N HIS A 149 5.01 10.66 -16.86
CA HIS A 149 4.86 10.96 -15.43
C HIS A 149 3.80 12.06 -15.21
N MET A 150 3.17 12.03 -14.05
CA MET A 150 2.30 13.12 -13.61
C MET A 150 2.53 13.41 -12.13
N PHE A 151 2.90 14.65 -11.85
CA PHE A 151 2.77 15.24 -10.52
C PHE A 151 1.30 15.60 -10.25
N GLY A 152 0.80 15.23 -9.07
CA GLY A 152 -0.52 15.66 -8.61
C GLY A 152 -0.52 15.91 -7.10
N SER A 153 -1.51 16.64 -6.60
CA SER A 153 -1.69 16.77 -5.15
C SER A 153 -1.97 15.40 -4.52
N SER A 154 -1.64 15.20 -3.25
CA SER A 154 -1.94 13.96 -2.50
C SER A 154 -3.43 13.57 -2.63
N MET A 155 -4.33 14.55 -2.58
CA MET A 155 -5.78 14.38 -2.78
C MET A 155 -6.16 13.75 -4.14
N SER A 156 -5.29 13.87 -5.14
CA SER A 156 -5.48 13.31 -6.48
C SER A 156 -4.90 11.89 -6.62
N ASN A 157 -4.03 11.45 -5.70
CA ASN A 157 -3.44 10.12 -5.64
C ASN A 157 -4.39 9.08 -5.01
N GLN A 158 -5.64 9.08 -5.50
CA GLN A 158 -6.79 8.49 -4.80
C GLN A 158 -6.63 6.99 -4.50
N ARG A 159 -5.89 6.25 -5.33
CA ARG A 159 -5.80 4.78 -5.23
C ARG A 159 -4.96 4.36 -4.03
N ILE A 160 -3.76 4.90 -3.92
CA ILE A 160 -2.87 4.56 -2.82
C ILE A 160 -3.34 5.21 -1.51
N GLU A 161 -3.86 6.44 -1.55
CA GLU A 161 -4.45 7.09 -0.37
C GLU A 161 -5.66 6.34 0.19
N SER A 162 -6.56 5.88 -0.70
CA SER A 162 -7.67 5.02 -0.28
C SER A 162 -7.16 3.71 0.33
N TRP A 163 -6.04 3.18 -0.17
CA TRP A 163 -5.45 1.97 0.36
C TRP A 163 -4.76 2.21 1.71
N TRP A 164 -4.09 3.36 1.92
CA TRP A 164 -3.51 3.75 3.20
C TRP A 164 -4.53 3.80 4.34
N SER A 165 -5.74 4.27 4.07
CA SER A 165 -6.83 4.24 5.04
C SER A 165 -7.16 2.80 5.50
N ILE A 166 -7.11 1.84 4.57
CA ILE A 166 -7.33 0.43 4.87
C ILE A 166 -6.14 -0.15 5.64
N PHE A 167 -4.92 0.10 5.16
CA PHE A 167 -3.67 -0.33 5.78
C PHE A 167 -3.57 0.14 7.23
N ARG A 168 -3.90 1.41 7.50
CA ARG A 168 -3.94 1.97 8.85
C ARG A 168 -4.83 1.17 9.79
N ASN A 169 -6.08 0.95 9.39
CA ASN A 169 -7.08 0.27 10.23
C ASN A 169 -6.79 -1.23 10.44
N GLN A 170 -6.06 -1.86 9.52
CA GLN A 170 -5.84 -3.30 9.56
C GLN A 170 -4.50 -3.68 10.18
N ARG A 171 -3.45 -2.90 9.92
CA ARG A 171 -2.06 -3.23 10.25
C ARG A 171 -1.40 -2.13 11.08
N THR A 172 -1.23 -0.93 10.52
CA THR A 172 -0.32 0.07 11.11
C THR A 172 -0.74 0.56 12.49
N GLN A 173 -2.03 0.52 12.82
CA GLN A 173 -2.48 0.91 14.15
C GLN A 173 -1.79 0.09 15.25
N PHE A 174 -1.63 -1.22 15.08
CA PHE A 174 -0.91 -2.07 16.02
C PHE A 174 0.53 -1.60 16.25
N TRP A 175 1.27 -1.34 15.17
CA TRP A 175 2.66 -0.88 15.25
C TRP A 175 2.78 0.47 15.95
N MET A 176 1.80 1.35 15.74
CA MET A 176 1.77 2.64 16.40
C MET A 176 1.47 2.53 17.88
N ASP A 177 0.53 1.67 18.25
CA ASP A 177 0.20 1.43 19.66
C ASP A 177 1.41 0.79 20.37
N LEU A 178 2.03 -0.22 19.76
CA LEU A 178 3.25 -0.86 20.29
C LEU A 178 4.39 0.13 20.52
N PHE A 179 4.69 0.99 19.54
CA PHE A 179 5.77 1.97 19.69
C PHE A 179 5.40 3.14 20.60
N ALA A 180 4.11 3.49 20.69
CA ALA A 180 3.62 4.43 21.69
C ALA A 180 3.79 3.87 23.10
N ASP A 181 3.46 2.60 23.33
CA ASP A 181 3.66 1.94 24.63
C ASP A 181 5.14 1.95 25.03
N LEU A 182 6.06 1.66 24.11
CA LEU A 182 7.50 1.75 24.37
C LEU A 182 7.93 3.16 24.80
N ARG A 183 7.37 4.19 24.15
CA ARG A 183 7.63 5.59 24.54
C ARG A 183 7.08 5.89 25.91
N ASP A 184 5.84 5.49 26.17
CA ASP A 184 5.10 5.83 27.40
C ASP A 184 5.69 5.13 28.63
N HIS A 185 6.37 3.99 28.45
CA HIS A 185 7.17 3.30 29.49
C HIS A 185 8.63 3.76 29.59
N GLY A 186 9.04 4.79 28.82
CA GLY A 186 10.39 5.35 28.87
C GLY A 186 11.46 4.56 28.09
N HIS A 187 11.08 3.54 27.31
CA HIS A 187 12.00 2.77 26.46
C HIS A 187 12.29 3.45 25.11
N PHE A 188 11.52 4.48 24.75
CA PHE A 188 11.74 5.28 23.54
C PHE A 188 11.57 6.78 23.83
N ASN A 189 12.60 7.57 23.55
CA ASN A 189 12.58 9.02 23.78
C ASN A 189 12.59 9.85 22.47
N GLY A 190 12.60 9.20 21.31
CA GLY A 190 12.61 9.90 20.02
C GLY A 190 14.00 10.28 19.50
N THR A 191 15.08 10.08 20.26
CA THR A 191 16.43 10.43 19.79
C THR A 191 16.86 9.58 18.60
N HIS A 192 17.90 10.03 17.90
CA HIS A 192 18.43 9.31 16.76
C HIS A 192 18.86 7.88 17.13
N GLU A 193 19.48 7.71 18.30
CA GLU A 193 19.95 6.42 18.83
C GLU A 193 18.78 5.48 19.09
N HIS A 194 17.72 5.96 19.75
CA HIS A 194 16.53 5.14 20.00
C HIS A 194 15.78 4.80 18.72
N GLN A 195 15.76 5.69 17.72
CA GLN A 195 15.23 5.36 16.40
C GLN A 195 16.08 4.30 15.69
N CYS A 196 17.41 4.36 15.81
CA CYS A 196 18.32 3.32 15.31
C CYS A 196 18.06 1.97 15.99
N LEU A 197 17.89 1.96 17.31
CA LEU A 197 17.55 0.75 18.08
C LEU A 197 16.20 0.18 17.66
N LEU A 198 15.16 1.02 17.53
CA LEU A 198 13.85 0.58 17.04
C LEU A 198 13.95 -0.05 15.65
N ARG A 199 14.69 0.58 14.73
CA ARG A 199 14.92 0.02 13.39
C ARG A 199 15.66 -1.31 13.46
N PHE A 200 16.71 -1.40 14.27
CA PHE A 200 17.47 -2.64 14.45
C PHE A 200 16.59 -3.78 14.95
N CYS A 201 15.75 -3.53 15.95
CA CYS A 201 14.91 -4.55 16.56
C CYS A 201 13.68 -4.94 15.70
N PHE A 202 13.04 -3.96 15.05
CA PHE A 202 11.70 -4.16 14.49
C PHE A 202 11.61 -4.01 12.97
N MET A 203 12.59 -3.40 12.28
CA MET A 203 12.43 -3.10 10.85
C MET A 203 12.31 -4.36 10.00
N THR A 204 13.05 -5.43 10.33
CA THR A 204 12.96 -6.73 9.64
C THR A 204 11.60 -7.39 9.86
N VAL A 205 11.11 -7.38 11.10
CA VAL A 205 9.78 -7.92 11.48
C VAL A 205 8.66 -7.13 10.80
N LEU A 206 8.75 -5.80 10.82
CA LEU A 206 7.81 -4.91 10.14
C LEU A 206 7.82 -5.19 8.63
N GLN A 207 8.99 -5.28 8.00
CA GLN A 207 9.08 -5.58 6.57
C GLN A 207 8.45 -6.93 6.21
N ALA A 208 8.59 -7.95 7.07
CA ALA A 208 7.91 -9.24 6.90
C ALA A 208 6.38 -9.12 7.00
N ASP A 209 5.85 -8.33 7.94
CA ASP A 209 4.40 -8.04 8.04
C ASP A 209 3.89 -7.26 6.80
N LEU A 210 4.68 -6.33 6.27
CA LEU A 210 4.36 -5.63 5.02
C LEU A 210 4.28 -6.60 3.84
N VAL A 211 5.25 -7.52 3.71
CA VAL A 211 5.25 -8.56 2.66
C VAL A 211 4.01 -9.45 2.79
N GLU A 212 3.67 -9.89 4.00
CA GLU A 212 2.44 -10.65 4.24
C GLU A 212 1.19 -9.83 3.87
N CYS A 213 1.15 -8.54 4.22
CA CYS A 213 0.05 -7.65 3.87
C CYS A 213 -0.14 -7.58 2.34
N VAL A 214 0.94 -7.44 1.58
CA VAL A 214 0.92 -7.44 0.11
C VAL A 214 0.39 -8.77 -0.42
N HIS A 215 0.87 -9.90 0.09
CA HIS A 215 0.40 -11.22 -0.35
C HIS A 215 -1.10 -11.43 -0.12
N LEU A 216 -1.59 -11.09 1.08
CA LEU A 216 -3.01 -11.22 1.42
C LEU A 216 -3.86 -10.25 0.59
N TRP A 217 -3.42 -9.01 0.44
CA TRP A 217 -4.12 -8.01 -0.36
C TRP A 217 -4.19 -8.43 -1.84
N ASN A 218 -3.09 -8.86 -2.43
CA ASN A 218 -3.10 -9.16 -3.86
C ASN A 218 -3.95 -10.41 -4.22
N ARG A 219 -4.33 -11.23 -3.22
CA ARG A 219 -5.18 -12.43 -3.36
C ARG A 219 -6.62 -12.25 -2.84
N HIS A 220 -6.93 -11.16 -2.14
CA HIS A 220 -8.29 -10.95 -1.62
C HIS A 220 -9.22 -10.47 -2.74
N ARG A 221 -10.51 -10.87 -2.67
CA ARG A 221 -11.51 -10.39 -3.62
C ARG A 221 -12.05 -9.01 -3.22
N ILE A 222 -11.84 -8.02 -4.08
CA ILE A 222 -12.42 -6.68 -3.99
C ILE A 222 -13.84 -6.72 -4.58
N ARG A 223 -14.81 -6.18 -3.84
CA ARG A 223 -16.20 -6.13 -4.32
C ARG A 223 -16.36 -5.10 -5.44
N PRO A 224 -17.22 -5.38 -6.44
CA PRO A 224 -17.67 -4.36 -7.37
C PRO A 224 -18.35 -3.21 -6.61
N SER A 225 -18.15 -1.99 -7.09
CA SER A 225 -18.81 -0.79 -6.59
C SER A 225 -19.56 -0.17 -7.75
N ARG A 226 -20.86 0.09 -7.59
CA ARG A 226 -21.70 0.74 -8.62
C ARG A 226 -21.16 2.11 -9.09
N LEU A 227 -20.33 2.75 -8.26
CA LEU A 227 -19.73 4.07 -8.48
C LEU A 227 -18.27 4.02 -8.96
N ALA A 228 -17.70 2.83 -9.18
CA ALA A 228 -16.33 2.69 -9.64
C ALA A 228 -16.31 2.08 -11.03
N SER A 229 -15.62 2.72 -11.97
CA SER A 229 -15.46 2.23 -13.34
C SER A 229 -14.59 0.97 -13.42
N CYS A 230 -13.66 0.79 -12.47
CA CYS A 230 -12.81 -0.40 -12.46
C CYS A 230 -13.57 -1.62 -11.89
N PRO A 231 -13.40 -2.81 -12.49
CA PRO A 231 -14.14 -4.02 -12.12
C PRO A 231 -13.85 -4.45 -10.67
N GLY A 232 -14.78 -5.19 -10.07
CA GLY A 232 -14.49 -5.97 -8.86
C GLY A 232 -13.74 -7.26 -9.22
N GLY A 233 -12.94 -7.80 -8.32
CA GLY A 233 -12.15 -9.00 -8.58
C GLY A 233 -10.98 -9.16 -7.63
N ILE A 234 -10.16 -10.18 -7.84
CA ILE A 234 -8.92 -10.39 -7.10
C ILE A 234 -7.80 -9.57 -7.79
N PRO A 235 -7.03 -8.72 -7.09
CA PRO A 235 -6.04 -7.86 -7.73
C PRO A 235 -5.05 -8.59 -8.63
N ASN A 236 -4.54 -9.76 -8.23
CA ASN A 236 -3.66 -10.55 -9.10
C ASN A 236 -4.35 -11.05 -10.38
N GLU A 237 -5.62 -11.48 -10.28
CA GLU A 237 -6.39 -11.91 -11.44
C GLU A 237 -6.67 -10.74 -12.37
N LEU A 238 -7.15 -9.62 -11.83
CA LEU A 238 -7.41 -8.39 -12.59
C LEU A 238 -6.16 -7.83 -13.27
N TYR A 239 -4.99 -8.03 -12.66
CA TYR A 239 -3.71 -7.59 -13.19
C TYR A 239 -3.19 -8.50 -14.32
N SER A 240 -3.36 -9.81 -14.18
CA SER A 240 -2.76 -10.80 -15.09
C SER A 240 -3.71 -11.26 -16.20
N LEU A 241 -5.02 -11.19 -15.95
CA LEU A 241 -6.10 -11.61 -16.85
C LEU A 241 -7.17 -10.50 -16.90
N PRO A 242 -6.86 -9.33 -17.49
CA PRO A 242 -7.85 -8.27 -17.64
C PRO A 242 -8.98 -8.73 -18.58
N HIS A 243 -10.22 -8.55 -18.14
CA HIS A 243 -11.45 -8.82 -18.90
C HIS A 243 -11.95 -7.56 -19.61
#